data_AF-A0A3D2HYB8-F1
#
_entry.id   AF-A0A3D2HYB8-F1
#
_cell.length_a   1.000
_cell.length_b   1.000
_cell.length_c   1.000
_cell.angle_alpha   90.00
_cell.angle_beta   90.00
_cell.angle_gamma   90.00
#
_symmetry.space_group_name_H-M   'P 1'
#
loop_
_entity.id
_entity.type
_entity.pdbx_description
1 polymer ?
#
loop_
_entity_poly.entity_id
_entity_poly.type
_entity_poly.pdbx_seq_one_letter_code
_entity_poly.pdbx_strand_id
1 'polypeptide(L)'
;MVIGIIGGGASGMAAALSAAEKEDAQVVLLERQARVGRKLLATGNGRCNLTNLHAAAGGYHGNAPEFARHVIDAFPPEKTLDWFRSLGLLTVAEDSGRVYPYSDQANSVADVLRFALEKPNIQVKLGFEVEKVKKTASGFLVQSR
;
A
#
# COMPACT_ATOMS: atom_id res chain seq x y z
N MET A 1 -0.68 8.35 -19.64
CA MET A 1 -0.64 6.87 -19.50
C MET A 1 -1.64 6.45 -18.42
N VAL A 2 -2.46 5.42 -18.64
CA VAL A 2 -3.39 4.90 -17.60
C VAL A 2 -2.78 3.70 -16.89
N ILE A 3 -2.75 3.70 -15.56
CA ILE A 3 -2.24 2.61 -14.72
C ILE A 3 -3.40 2.04 -13.89
N GLY A 4 -3.71 0.76 -14.09
CA GLY A 4 -4.70 0.05 -13.28
C GLY A 4 -4.03 -0.72 -12.14
N ILE A 5 -4.55 -0.60 -10.92
CA ILE A 5 -4.09 -1.32 -9.73
C ILE A 5 -5.28 -2.09 -9.16
N ILE A 6 -5.08 -3.38 -8.89
CA ILE A 6 -6.13 -4.28 -8.41
C ILE A 6 -5.86 -4.64 -6.95
N GLY A 7 -6.78 -4.25 -6.07
CA GLY A 7 -6.74 -4.43 -4.62
C GLY A 7 -6.31 -3.17 -3.89
N GLY A 8 -7.19 -2.61 -3.06
CA GLY A 8 -6.96 -1.45 -2.20
C GLY A 8 -6.38 -1.80 -0.83
N GLY A 9 -5.47 -2.79 -0.77
CA GLY A 9 -4.70 -3.11 0.43
C GLY A 9 -3.51 -2.17 0.62
N ALA A 10 -2.64 -2.46 1.60
CA ALA A 10 -1.43 -1.67 1.87
C ALA A 10 -0.57 -1.46 0.61
N SER A 11 -0.26 -2.55 -0.10
CA SER A 11 0.53 -2.52 -1.33
C SER A 11 -0.13 -1.75 -2.46
N GLY A 12 -1.44 -1.92 -2.67
CA GLY A 12 -2.16 -1.25 -3.76
C GLY A 12 -2.31 0.25 -3.53
N MET A 13 -2.55 0.68 -2.30
CA MET A 13 -2.57 2.11 -1.97
C MET A 13 -1.19 2.74 -2.14
N ALA A 14 -0.12 2.09 -1.65
CA ALA A 14 1.24 2.58 -1.85
C ALA A 14 1.64 2.63 -3.35
N ALA A 15 1.27 1.61 -4.12
CA ALA A 15 1.50 1.58 -5.56
C ALA A 15 0.74 2.70 -6.30
N ALA A 16 -0.49 3.00 -5.88
CA ALA A 16 -1.30 4.06 -6.49
C ALA A 16 -0.69 5.43 -6.25
N LEU A 17 -0.25 5.71 -5.03
CA LEU A 17 0.43 6.94 -4.66
C LEU A 17 1.75 7.07 -5.43
N SER A 18 2.57 6.02 -5.46
CA SER A 18 3.83 6.01 -6.20
C SER A 18 3.64 6.22 -7.71
N ALA A 19 2.63 5.58 -8.30
CA ALA A 19 2.32 5.72 -9.71
C ALA A 19 1.83 7.13 -10.08
N ALA A 20 1.11 7.78 -9.16
CA ALA A 20 0.54 9.11 -9.35
C ALA A 20 1.58 10.25 -9.31
N GLU A 21 2.80 9.99 -8.84
CA GLU A 21 3.91 10.96 -8.90
C GLU A 21 4.42 11.22 -10.33
N LYS A 22 4.03 10.38 -11.30
CA LYS A 22 4.36 10.61 -12.71
C LYS A 22 3.37 11.61 -13.30
N GLU A 23 3.86 12.73 -13.84
CA GLU A 23 3.04 13.85 -14.34
C GLU A 23 1.95 13.40 -15.33
N ASP A 24 2.28 12.48 -16.25
CA ASP A 24 1.33 12.01 -17.27
C ASP A 24 0.51 10.76 -16.85
N ALA A 25 0.60 10.31 -15.60
CA ALA A 25 -0.11 9.13 -15.13
C ALA A 25 -1.54 9.46 -14.66
N GLN A 26 -2.49 8.67 -15.14
CA GLN A 26 -3.84 8.55 -14.60
C GLN A 26 -3.95 7.18 -13.93
N VAL A 27 -4.26 7.14 -12.64
CA VAL A 27 -4.25 5.91 -11.85
C VAL A 27 -5.68 5.50 -11.52
N VAL A 28 -6.01 4.22 -11.73
CA VAL A 28 -7.29 3.64 -11.32
C VAL A 28 -7.02 2.54 -10.30
N LEU A 29 -7.40 2.76 -9.05
CA LEU A 29 -7.31 1.78 -7.96
C LEU A 29 -8.66 1.07 -7.79
N LEU A 30 -8.69 -0.23 -8.06
CA LEU A 30 -9.88 -1.07 -8.01
C LEU A 30 -9.90 -1.86 -6.70
N GLU A 31 -10.98 -1.78 -5.93
CA GLU A 31 -11.17 -2.52 -4.68
C GLU A 31 -12.55 -3.19 -4.65
N ARG A 32 -12.57 -4.49 -4.32
CA ARG A 32 -13.80 -5.28 -4.24
C ARG A 32 -14.67 -4.91 -3.04
N GLN A 33 -14.06 -4.42 -1.96
CA GLN A 33 -14.74 -4.02 -0.73
C GLN A 33 -15.34 -2.62 -0.83
N ALA A 34 -16.24 -2.29 0.10
CA ALA A 34 -16.82 -0.96 0.22
C ALA A 34 -15.81 0.11 0.70
N ARG A 35 -14.62 -0.27 1.14
CA ARG A 35 -13.54 0.64 1.57
C ARG A 35 -12.17 0.02 1.33
N VAL A 36 -11.19 0.83 0.92
CA VAL A 36 -9.76 0.46 0.91
C VAL A 36 -9.18 0.34 2.32
N GLY A 37 -8.06 -0.35 2.46
CA GLY A 37 -7.30 -0.45 3.71
C GLY A 37 -7.94 -1.34 4.78
N ARG A 38 -9.02 -2.08 4.49
CA ARG A 38 -9.78 -2.85 5.49
C ARG A 38 -8.91 -3.81 6.31
N LYS A 39 -7.93 -4.47 5.69
CA LYS A 39 -7.04 -5.42 6.39
C LYS A 39 -6.09 -4.72 7.37
N LEU A 40 -5.67 -3.48 7.10
CA LEU A 40 -4.79 -2.70 7.99
C LEU A 40 -5.41 -2.55 9.38
N LEU A 41 -6.73 -2.34 9.42
CA LEU A 41 -7.52 -2.16 10.65
C LEU A 41 -7.43 -3.34 11.62
N ALA A 42 -7.15 -4.55 11.13
CA ALA A 42 -7.04 -5.76 11.96
C ALA A 42 -5.60 -6.07 12.38
N THR A 43 -4.60 -5.44 11.76
CA THR A 43 -3.19 -5.76 12.05
C THR A 43 -2.74 -5.15 13.39
N GLY A 44 -1.79 -5.81 14.05
CA GLY A 44 -1.26 -5.33 15.33
C GLY A 44 -2.31 -5.23 16.45
N ASN A 45 -3.37 -6.03 16.39
CA ASN A 45 -4.53 -5.98 17.29
C ASN A 45 -5.24 -4.61 17.27
N GLY A 46 -5.45 -4.04 16.08
CA GLY A 46 -6.13 -2.75 15.92
C GLY A 46 -5.20 -1.54 15.97
N ARG A 47 -3.89 -1.74 16.16
CA ARG A 47 -2.88 -0.67 16.23
C ARG A 47 -2.17 -0.42 14.90
N CYS A 48 -2.18 -1.41 14.00
CA CYS A 48 -1.45 -1.45 12.74
C CYS A 48 0.09 -1.48 12.92
N ASN A 49 0.67 -2.68 12.92
CA ASN A 49 2.12 -2.84 12.82
C ASN A 49 2.58 -2.52 11.39
N LEU A 50 3.10 -1.31 11.14
CA LEU A 50 3.38 -0.78 9.81
C LEU A 50 4.57 -1.46 9.14
N THR A 51 5.64 -1.67 9.90
CA THR A 51 6.92 -2.21 9.44
C THR A 51 7.71 -2.74 10.64
N ASN A 52 8.89 -3.31 10.40
CA ASN A 52 9.83 -3.71 11.44
C ASN A 52 11.23 -3.15 11.12
N LEU A 53 11.91 -2.57 12.12
CA LEU A 53 13.27 -2.01 11.97
C LEU A 53 14.30 -3.07 11.54
N HIS A 54 14.01 -4.35 11.72
CA HIS A 54 14.86 -5.47 11.34
C HIS A 54 14.34 -6.20 10.08
N ALA A 55 13.51 -5.57 9.23
CA ALA A 55 12.88 -6.23 8.08
C ALA A 55 13.87 -6.94 7.12
N ALA A 56 15.10 -6.42 6.99
CA ALA A 56 16.14 -7.04 6.15
C ALA A 56 16.70 -8.37 6.72
N ALA A 57 16.48 -8.65 8.01
CA ALA A 57 17.04 -9.81 8.69
C ALA A 57 16.06 -11.00 8.72
N GLY A 58 16.07 -11.84 7.68
CA GLY A 58 15.45 -13.17 7.71
C GLY A 58 13.93 -13.23 7.92
N GLY A 59 13.23 -12.10 7.83
CA GLY A 59 11.78 -12.00 8.08
C GLY A 59 10.89 -12.48 6.94
N TYR A 60 11.48 -12.95 5.83
CA TYR A 60 10.75 -13.35 4.62
C TYR A 60 11.09 -14.79 4.26
N HIS A 61 10.05 -15.63 4.20
CA HIS A 61 10.17 -17.04 3.84
C HIS A 61 9.58 -17.27 2.44
N GLY A 62 10.27 -18.05 1.61
CA GLY A 62 9.78 -18.42 0.28
C GLY A 62 10.89 -18.95 -0.62
N ASN A 63 10.53 -19.32 -1.84
CA ASN A 63 11.45 -19.93 -2.81
C ASN A 63 12.40 -18.92 -3.49
N ALA A 64 12.25 -17.63 -3.19
CA ALA A 64 13.04 -16.53 -3.78
C ALA A 64 13.41 -15.47 -2.73
N PRO A 65 14.24 -15.80 -1.72
CA PRO A 65 14.61 -14.87 -0.66
C PRO A 65 15.29 -13.60 -1.18
N GLU A 66 16.07 -13.70 -2.25
CA GLU A 66 16.76 -12.55 -2.88
C GLU A 66 15.78 -11.53 -3.47
N PHE A 67 14.58 -11.95 -3.88
CA PHE A 67 13.56 -11.03 -4.37
C PHE A 67 13.11 -10.05 -3.28
N ALA A 68 12.84 -10.58 -2.07
CA ALA A 68 12.46 -9.74 -0.94
C ALA A 68 13.61 -8.81 -0.56
N ARG A 69 14.85 -9.33 -0.50
CA ARG A 69 16.04 -8.53 -0.19
C ARG A 69 16.21 -7.34 -1.13
N HIS A 70 16.12 -7.56 -2.44
CA HIS A 70 16.23 -6.48 -3.43
C HIS A 70 15.20 -5.37 -3.22
N VAL A 71 13.95 -5.73 -2.90
CA VAL A 71 12.87 -4.75 -2.65
C VAL A 71 13.10 -4.00 -1.34
N ILE A 72 13.52 -4.69 -0.28
CA ILE A 72 13.79 -4.09 1.03
C ILE A 72 14.98 -3.14 0.95
N ASP A 73 16.05 -3.49 0.24
CA ASP A 73 17.21 -2.63 0.08
C ASP A 73 16.85 -1.33 -0.69
N ALA A 74 15.93 -1.39 -1.66
CA ALA A 74 15.45 -0.23 -2.41
C ALA A 74 14.45 0.65 -1.62
N PHE A 75 13.72 0.05 -0.67
CA PHE A 75 12.74 0.71 0.17
C PHE A 75 12.80 0.18 1.61
N PRO A 76 13.86 0.53 2.36
CA PRO A 76 14.10 -0.04 3.69
C PRO A 76 13.12 0.52 4.74
N PRO A 77 13.07 -0.05 5.95
CA PRO A 77 12.18 0.41 7.01
C PRO A 77 12.27 1.91 7.27
N GLU A 78 13.46 2.48 7.29
CA GLU A 78 13.70 3.91 7.51
C GLU A 78 12.98 4.76 6.45
N LYS A 79 13.10 4.37 5.17
CA LYS A 79 12.41 5.05 4.06
C LYS A 79 10.90 4.87 4.14
N THR A 80 10.42 3.75 4.67
CA THR A 80 9.00 3.54 4.96
C THR A 80 8.50 4.52 6.03
N LEU A 81 9.28 4.73 7.11
CA LEU A 81 8.95 5.67 8.17
C LEU A 81 8.95 7.11 7.67
N ASP A 82 9.94 7.49 6.87
CA ASP A 82 10.02 8.82 6.25
C ASP A 82 8.85 9.06 5.29
N TRP A 83 8.45 8.04 4.53
CA TRP A 83 7.28 8.12 3.66
C TRP A 83 6.00 8.35 4.45
N PHE A 84 5.74 7.58 5.52
CA PHE A 84 4.59 7.83 6.39
C PHE A 84 4.66 9.21 7.07
N ARG A 85 5.85 9.66 7.50
CA ARG A 85 6.04 11.02 8.04
C ARG A 85 5.69 12.08 7.02
N SER A 86 6.05 11.90 5.74
CA SER A 86 5.70 12.83 4.65
C SER A 86 4.19 12.92 4.40
N LEU A 87 3.43 11.87 4.75
CA LEU A 87 1.97 11.86 4.73
C LEU A 87 1.35 12.45 6.01
N GLY A 88 2.16 12.87 6.99
CA GLY A 88 1.71 13.43 8.26
C GLY A 88 1.48 12.41 9.38
N LEU A 89 1.94 11.16 9.23
CA LEU A 89 1.81 10.12 10.24
C LEU A 89 3.10 9.97 11.06
N LEU A 90 3.03 10.30 12.35
CA LEU A 90 4.10 10.01 13.30
C LEU A 90 4.05 8.54 13.73
N THR A 91 5.22 7.94 13.95
CA THR A 91 5.37 6.53 14.30
C THR A 91 6.27 6.36 15.52
N VAL A 92 6.13 5.23 16.21
CA VAL A 92 6.95 4.82 17.35
C VAL A 92 7.34 3.37 17.20
N ALA A 93 8.60 3.04 17.52
CA ALA A 93 9.12 1.68 17.50
C ALA A 93 9.15 1.10 18.93
N GLU A 94 8.78 -0.17 19.06
CA GLU A 94 9.05 -0.97 20.26
C GLU A 94 10.48 -1.54 20.22
N ASP A 95 11.01 -1.97 21.36
CA ASP A 95 12.33 -2.65 21.46
C ASP A 95 12.45 -3.88 20.56
N SER A 96 11.32 -4.52 20.24
CA SER A 96 11.25 -5.65 19.30
C SER A 96 11.43 -5.26 17.82
N GLY A 97 11.59 -3.97 17.54
CA GLY A 97 11.66 -3.40 16.20
C GLY A 97 10.31 -3.21 15.51
N ARG A 98 9.19 -3.68 16.07
CA ARG A 98 7.85 -3.43 15.52
C ARG A 98 7.51 -1.94 15.58
N VAL A 99 6.90 -1.42 14.53
CA VAL A 99 6.58 0.00 14.41
C VAL A 99 5.07 0.23 14.31
N TYR A 100 4.58 1.16 15.12
CA TYR A 100 3.17 1.51 15.27
C TYR A 100 2.95 3.00 14.99
N PRO A 101 1.72 3.43 14.63
CA PRO A 101 1.41 4.86 14.60
C PRO A 101 1.46 5.41 16.03
N TYR A 102 1.86 6.66 16.21
CA TYR A 102 1.97 7.26 17.54
C TYR A 102 0.62 7.34 18.27
N SER A 103 -0.49 7.39 17.54
CA SER A 103 -1.84 7.31 18.09
C SER A 103 -2.21 5.94 18.66
N ASP A 104 -1.42 4.91 18.35
CA ASP A 104 -1.71 3.51 18.64
C ASP A 104 -3.04 3.01 18.01
N GLN A 105 -3.50 3.65 16.93
CA GLN A 105 -4.75 3.32 16.24
C GLN A 105 -4.52 3.03 14.76
N ALA A 106 -4.93 1.84 14.30
CA ALA A 106 -4.85 1.45 12.88
C ALA A 106 -5.66 2.38 11.95
N ASN A 107 -6.71 3.01 12.47
CA ASN A 107 -7.49 4.00 11.73
C ASN A 107 -6.60 5.16 11.27
N SER A 108 -5.65 5.63 12.09
CA SER A 108 -4.73 6.70 11.69
C SER A 108 -3.92 6.33 10.45
N VAL A 109 -3.48 5.08 10.34
CA VAL A 109 -2.74 4.60 9.15
C VAL A 109 -3.67 4.48 7.94
N ALA A 110 -4.85 3.90 8.12
CA ALA A 110 -5.80 3.72 7.01
C ALA A 110 -6.29 5.07 6.47
N ASP A 111 -6.57 6.03 7.34
CA ASP A 111 -7.11 7.33 6.97
C ASP A 111 -6.04 8.21 6.31
N VAL A 112 -4.79 8.21 6.80
CA VAL A 112 -3.71 8.96 6.12
C VAL A 112 -3.49 8.47 4.69
N LEU A 113 -3.56 7.16 4.46
CA LEU A 113 -3.46 6.58 3.13
C LEU A 113 -4.67 6.91 2.26
N ARG A 114 -5.89 6.92 2.83
CA ARG A 114 -7.11 7.30 2.11
C ARG A 114 -7.08 8.77 1.69
N PHE A 115 -6.70 9.68 2.59
CA PHE A 115 -6.55 11.10 2.27
C PHE A 115 -5.47 11.32 1.22
N ALA A 116 -4.35 10.60 1.31
CA ALA A 116 -3.30 10.68 0.29
C ALA A 116 -3.78 10.25 -1.10
N LEU A 117 -4.79 9.35 -1.20
CA LEU A 117 -5.37 8.91 -2.48
C LEU A 117 -6.30 9.95 -3.12
N GLU A 118 -6.65 11.04 -2.44
CA GLU A 118 -7.54 12.09 -2.97
C GLU A 118 -6.83 13.02 -3.99
N LYS A 119 -5.72 12.55 -4.60
CA LYS A 119 -5.04 13.27 -5.69
C LYS A 119 -5.93 13.34 -6.93
N PRO A 120 -5.91 14.46 -7.68
CA PRO A 120 -6.76 14.62 -8.87
C PRO A 120 -6.59 13.56 -9.96
N ASN A 121 -5.41 12.93 -10.04
CA ASN A 121 -5.08 11.90 -11.02
C ASN A 121 -5.24 10.46 -10.50
N ILE A 122 -5.83 10.26 -9.32
CA ILE A 122 -6.17 8.95 -8.78
C ILE A 122 -7.69 8.79 -8.73
N GLN A 123 -8.21 7.77 -9.41
CA GLN A 123 -9.59 7.33 -9.28
C GLN A 123 -9.65 6.05 -8.45
N VAL A 124 -10.31 6.12 -7.29
CA VAL A 124 -10.58 4.92 -6.46
C VAL A 124 -11.97 4.38 -6.80
N LYS A 125 -12.04 3.12 -7.25
CA LYS A 125 -13.28 2.43 -7.57
C LYS A 125 -13.54 1.29 -6.58
N LEU A 126 -14.49 1.52 -5.68
CA LEU A 126 -14.92 0.59 -4.64
C LEU A 126 -16.03 -0.33 -5.14
N GLY A 127 -16.25 -1.46 -4.47
CA GLY A 127 -17.25 -2.45 -4.87
C GLY A 127 -16.99 -3.07 -6.25
N PHE A 128 -15.76 -2.99 -6.75
CA PHE A 128 -15.38 -3.47 -8.08
C PHE A 128 -14.56 -4.77 -7.95
N GLU A 129 -15.26 -5.90 -8.00
CA GLU A 129 -14.64 -7.21 -7.94
C GLU A 129 -14.11 -7.60 -9.32
N VAL A 130 -12.80 -7.44 -9.54
CA VAL A 130 -12.16 -7.88 -10.79
C VAL A 130 -12.25 -9.39 -10.91
N GLU A 131 -12.92 -9.87 -11.96
CA GLU A 131 -13.01 -11.29 -12.28
C GLU A 131 -12.08 -11.72 -13.39
N LYS A 132 -11.82 -10.81 -14.34
CA LYS A 132 -11.06 -11.15 -15.55
C LYS A 132 -10.19 -10.00 -16.01
N VAL A 133 -8.95 -10.33 -16.33
CA VAL A 133 -8.01 -9.44 -16.99
C VAL A 133 -7.63 -10.09 -18.32
N LYS A 134 -7.87 -9.39 -19.43
CA LYS A 134 -7.48 -9.85 -20.78
C LYS A 134 -6.46 -8.89 -21.37
N LYS A 135 -5.35 -9.42 -21.87
CA LYS A 135 -4.39 -8.62 -22.65
C LYS A 135 -5.02 -8.22 -23.97
N THR A 136 -4.82 -6.98 -24.39
CA THR A 136 -5.22 -6.45 -25.69
C THR A 136 -3.98 -5.94 -26.44
N ALA A 137 -4.14 -5.50 -27.68
CA ALA A 137 -3.04 -4.94 -28.47
C ALA A 137 -2.41 -3.68 -27.82
N SER A 138 -3.21 -2.90 -27.08
CA SER A 138 -2.81 -1.61 -26.51
C SER A 138 -2.79 -1.58 -24.97
N GLY A 139 -3.01 -2.72 -24.31
CA GLY A 139 -3.00 -2.79 -22.83
C GLY A 139 -3.78 -3.97 -22.27
N PHE A 140 -4.71 -3.67 -21.36
CA PHE A 140 -5.51 -4.67 -20.66
C PHE A 140 -6.97 -4.25 -20.56
N LEU A 141 -7.87 -5.20 -20.80
CA LEU A 141 -9.29 -5.10 -20.48
C LEU A 141 -9.53 -5.76 -19.11
N VAL A 142 -10.07 -4.99 -18.16
CA VAL A 142 -10.41 -5.45 -16.81
C VAL A 142 -11.92 -5.51 -16.68
N GLN A 143 -12.47 -6.67 -16.32
CA GLN A 143 -13.91 -6.92 -16.20
C GLN A 143 -14.28 -7.20 -14.75
N SER A 144 -15.40 -6.64 -14.31
CA SER A 144 -16.05 -6.92 -13.01
C SER A 144 -17.34 -7.68 -13.24
N ARG A 145 -17.84 -8.32 -12.18
CA ARG A 145 -19.26 -8.70 -12.05
C ARG A 145 -20.18 -7.51 -12.25
#